data_AF-A0A5D4HW11-F1
#
_entry.id   AF-A0A5D4HW11-F1
#
_cell.length_a   1.000
_cell.length_b   1.000
_cell.length_c   1.000
_cell.angle_alpha   90.00
_cell.angle_beta   90.00
_cell.angle_gamma   90.00
#
_symmetry.space_group_name_H-M   'P 1'
#
loop_
_entity.id
_entity.type
_entity.pdbx_description
1 polymer ?
#
loop_
_entity_poly.entity_id
_entity_poly.type
_entity_poly.pdbx_seq_one_letter_code
_entity_poly.pdbx_strand_id
1 'polypeptide(L)'
;MGVAVRGKSGERRKRLGRRLKEVRWPARLRPPRTRRGQRRLVQGLMVACVLALVPATWMRLEAGDRVGTTAEAPVREVAVVFGAGLWNGRPTPYLAHRLDAAAELYRTGKVKVVLVTGDNSRVEYDEPDAMRTYLTGRGVPDERIVSDYAGFDSWDSCVRAKKIFGVDRAVLVSQGFHIHRAVTLCRSAGIDAYGVGVDEPRDSVWYYGGVRELAASGKAALDALFRPDPRFLGPEEPGVAEALAAGAR
;
A
#
# COMPACT_ATOMS: atom_id res chain seq x y z
N MET A 1 44.14 -41.03 -28.42
CA MET A 1 43.42 -41.12 -27.12
C MET A 1 42.28 -40.12 -27.11
N GLY A 2 41.07 -40.54 -27.51
CA GLY A 2 39.87 -39.71 -27.44
C GLY A 2 38.97 -40.22 -26.32
N VAL A 3 38.83 -39.44 -25.25
CA VAL A 3 37.90 -39.75 -24.15
C VAL A 3 36.56 -39.09 -24.48
N ALA A 4 35.57 -39.93 -24.75
CA ALA A 4 34.19 -39.52 -24.95
C ALA A 4 33.57 -39.07 -23.61
N VAL A 5 33.07 -37.82 -23.55
CA VAL A 5 32.16 -37.37 -22.50
C VAL A 5 30.81 -37.03 -23.14
N ARG A 6 30.10 -38.08 -23.57
CA ARG A 6 28.65 -38.02 -23.87
C ARG A 6 27.96 -38.87 -22.82
N GLY A 7 27.27 -38.26 -21.87
CA GLY A 7 26.49 -39.05 -20.90
C GLY A 7 25.69 -38.32 -19.82
N LYS A 8 25.97 -37.05 -19.47
CA LYS A 8 25.34 -36.44 -18.28
C LYS A 8 24.06 -35.61 -18.53
N SER A 9 23.72 -35.29 -19.77
CA SER A 9 22.59 -34.39 -20.09
C SER A 9 21.22 -35.10 -20.15
N GLY A 10 21.17 -36.33 -20.68
CA GLY A 10 19.92 -37.08 -20.84
C GLY A 10 19.32 -37.59 -19.52
N GLU A 11 20.17 -37.89 -18.54
CA GLU A 11 19.74 -38.45 -17.25
C GLU A 11 19.12 -37.41 -16.32
N ARG A 12 19.63 -36.16 -16.33
CA ARG A 12 19.03 -35.03 -15.58
C ARG A 12 17.64 -34.65 -16.10
N ARG A 13 17.43 -34.66 -17.41
CA ARG A 13 16.10 -34.41 -18.03
C ARG A 13 15.08 -35.51 -17.66
N LYS A 14 15.51 -36.78 -17.65
CA LYS A 14 14.64 -37.91 -17.22
C LYS A 14 14.30 -37.85 -15.73
N ARG A 15 15.24 -37.43 -14.87
CA ARG A 15 15.01 -37.26 -13.43
C ARG A 15 14.06 -36.10 -13.09
N LEU A 16 14.13 -35.00 -13.86
CA LEU A 16 13.21 -33.86 -13.71
C LEU A 16 11.78 -34.20 -14.19
N GLY A 17 11.66 -34.93 -15.30
CA GLY A 17 10.37 -35.40 -15.83
C GLY A 17 9.66 -36.42 -14.94
N ARG A 18 10.40 -37.21 -14.13
CA ARG A 18 9.81 -38.12 -13.14
C ARG A 18 9.28 -37.40 -11.89
N ARG A 19 9.93 -36.32 -11.44
CA ARG A 19 9.50 -35.55 -10.25
C ARG A 19 8.25 -34.70 -10.47
N LEU A 20 7.90 -34.36 -11.71
CA LEU A 20 6.68 -33.61 -12.01
C LEU A 20 5.42 -34.50 -12.10
N LYS A 21 5.57 -35.83 -12.20
CA LYS A 21 4.44 -36.78 -12.26
C LYS A 21 3.84 -37.13 -10.88
N GLU A 22 4.47 -36.71 -9.79
CA GLU A 22 4.01 -37.00 -8.41
C GLU A 22 3.37 -35.80 -7.72
N VAL A 23 2.96 -34.77 -8.46
CA VAL A 23 2.06 -33.75 -7.91
C VAL A 23 0.67 -34.38 -7.76
N ARG A 24 0.41 -34.99 -6.61
CA ARG A 24 -0.93 -35.46 -6.20
C ARG A 24 -1.79 -34.21 -5.99
N TRP A 25 -2.50 -33.82 -7.04
CA TRP A 25 -3.56 -32.82 -6.94
C TRP A 25 -4.55 -33.28 -5.85
N PRO A 26 -4.98 -32.40 -4.92
CA PRO A 26 -5.93 -32.78 -3.91
C PRO A 26 -7.18 -33.34 -4.58
N ALA A 27 -7.77 -34.38 -3.98
CA ALA A 27 -8.98 -35.02 -4.46
C ALA A 27 -10.03 -33.94 -4.79
N ARG A 28 -10.60 -34.00 -6.00
CA ARG A 28 -11.64 -33.05 -6.44
C ARG A 28 -12.71 -32.96 -5.35
N LEU A 29 -12.87 -31.79 -4.75
CA LEU A 29 -13.90 -31.53 -3.73
C LEU A 29 -15.26 -31.87 -4.35
N ARG A 30 -15.88 -32.95 -3.88
CA ARG A 30 -17.21 -33.36 -4.37
C ARG A 30 -18.25 -32.59 -3.58
N PRO A 31 -19.13 -31.81 -4.22
CA PRO A 31 -20.20 -31.13 -3.51
C PRO A 31 -21.12 -32.19 -2.85
N PRO A 32 -21.73 -31.87 -1.70
CA PRO A 32 -22.66 -32.76 -1.04
C PRO A 32 -23.80 -33.14 -1.99
N ARG A 33 -24.16 -34.43 -2.00
CA ARG A 33 -25.20 -34.99 -2.90
C ARG A 33 -26.63 -34.71 -2.43
N THR A 34 -26.83 -34.35 -1.16
CA THR A 34 -28.16 -34.09 -0.61
C THR A 34 -28.54 -32.61 -0.76
N ARG A 35 -29.82 -32.32 -1.01
CA ARG A 35 -30.34 -30.94 -1.05
C ARG A 35 -30.02 -30.16 0.24
N ARG A 36 -30.11 -30.83 1.40
CA ARG A 36 -29.75 -30.25 2.70
C ARG A 36 -28.25 -29.90 2.79
N GLY A 37 -27.39 -30.78 2.28
CA GLY A 37 -25.95 -30.52 2.24
C GLY A 37 -25.58 -29.40 1.28
N GLN A 38 -26.22 -29.35 0.10
CA GLN A 38 -26.05 -28.25 -0.86
C GLN A 38 -26.48 -26.92 -0.25
N ARG A 39 -27.64 -26.86 0.42
CA ARG A 39 -28.11 -25.66 1.13
C ARG A 39 -27.12 -25.18 2.19
N ARG A 40 -26.58 -26.09 3.02
CA ARG A 40 -25.58 -25.75 4.04
C ARG A 40 -24.28 -25.24 3.43
N LEU A 41 -23.81 -25.85 2.34
CA LEU A 41 -22.63 -25.37 1.61
C LEU A 41 -22.85 -23.95 1.11
N VAL A 42 -23.99 -23.68 0.45
CA VAL A 42 -24.33 -22.35 -0.05
C VAL A 42 -24.44 -21.34 1.10
N GLN A 43 -25.09 -21.69 2.21
CA GLN A 43 -25.15 -20.84 3.41
C GLN A 43 -23.76 -20.54 3.98
N GLY A 44 -22.89 -21.54 4.09
CA GLY A 44 -21.53 -21.35 4.57
C GLY A 44 -20.71 -20.44 3.64
N LEU A 45 -20.83 -20.63 2.33
CA LEU A 45 -20.18 -19.76 1.34
C LEU A 45 -20.71 -18.32 1.42
N MET A 46 -22.02 -18.13 1.57
CA MET A 46 -22.61 -16.80 1.74
C MET A 46 -22.08 -16.10 3.00
N VAL A 47 -22.04 -16.81 4.14
CA VAL A 47 -21.48 -16.25 5.38
C VAL A 47 -20.00 -15.89 5.20
N ALA A 48 -19.21 -16.75 4.58
CA ALA A 48 -17.80 -16.48 4.32
C ALA A 48 -17.61 -15.24 3.42
N CYS A 49 -18.40 -15.10 2.34
CA CYS A 49 -18.38 -13.93 1.48
C CYS A 49 -18.75 -12.65 2.23
N VAL A 50 -19.80 -12.68 3.07
CA VAL A 50 -20.19 -11.53 3.89
C VAL A 50 -19.06 -11.14 4.83
N LEU A 51 -18.49 -12.10 5.58
CA LEU A 51 -17.39 -11.83 6.51
C LEU A 51 -16.15 -11.27 5.80
N ALA A 52 -15.83 -11.73 4.59
CA ALA A 52 -14.71 -11.23 3.81
C ALA A 52 -14.90 -9.77 3.35
N LEU A 53 -16.15 -9.34 3.11
CA LEU A 53 -16.47 -7.99 2.64
C LEU A 53 -16.67 -6.98 3.79
N VAL A 54 -16.96 -7.45 5.01
CA VAL A 54 -17.22 -6.58 6.17
C VAL A 54 -16.09 -5.57 6.44
N PRO A 55 -14.80 -5.96 6.52
CA PRO A 55 -13.72 -5.01 6.80
C PRO A 55 -13.60 -3.90 5.74
N ALA A 56 -13.65 -4.27 4.46
CA ALA A 56 -13.56 -3.30 3.36
C ALA A 56 -14.78 -2.36 3.35
N THR A 57 -15.97 -2.89 3.65
CA THR A 57 -17.19 -2.10 3.75
C THR A 57 -17.12 -1.13 4.92
N TRP A 58 -16.68 -1.59 6.10
CA TRP A 58 -16.48 -0.74 7.27
C TRP A 58 -15.49 0.40 6.97
N MET A 59 -14.34 0.12 6.36
CA MET A 59 -13.35 1.15 6.02
C MET A 59 -13.90 2.19 5.04
N ARG A 60 -14.72 1.78 4.07
CA ARG A 60 -15.37 2.71 3.16
C ARG A 60 -16.39 3.61 3.88
N LEU A 61 -17.15 3.04 4.82
CA LEU A 61 -18.10 3.80 5.63
C LEU A 61 -17.40 4.75 6.63
N GLU A 62 -16.32 4.31 7.26
CA GLU A 62 -15.52 5.10 8.21
C GLU A 62 -14.79 6.26 7.53
N ALA A 63 -14.26 6.02 6.33
CA ALA A 63 -13.71 7.09 5.49
C ALA A 63 -14.79 8.11 5.13
N GLY A 64 -16.00 7.65 4.77
CA GLY A 64 -17.16 8.49 4.46
C GLY A 64 -16.82 9.55 3.42
N ASP A 65 -17.23 10.79 3.67
CA ASP A 65 -17.02 11.95 2.79
C ASP A 65 -15.58 12.52 2.87
N ARG A 66 -14.66 11.86 3.58
CA ARG A 66 -13.25 12.29 3.71
C ARG A 66 -12.38 11.74 2.60
N VAL A 67 -12.96 11.41 1.45
CA VAL A 67 -12.23 10.95 0.28
C VAL A 67 -12.74 11.72 -0.94
N GLY A 68 -11.83 12.30 -1.71
CA GLY A 68 -12.16 12.97 -2.95
C GLY A 68 -10.94 13.22 -3.82
N THR A 69 -10.98 14.30 -4.57
CA THR A 69 -9.94 14.72 -5.51
C THR A 69 -8.97 15.74 -4.90
N THR A 70 -7.90 16.06 -5.63
CA THR A 70 -6.95 17.13 -5.26
C THR A 70 -7.63 18.51 -5.16
N ALA A 71 -8.63 18.77 -6.02
CA ALA A 71 -9.39 20.02 -6.01
C ALA A 71 -10.27 20.17 -4.75
N GLU A 72 -10.93 19.09 -4.34
CA GLU A 72 -11.83 19.04 -3.17
C GLU A 72 -11.08 18.96 -1.85
N ALA A 73 -9.81 18.57 -1.87
CA ALA A 73 -9.00 18.41 -0.67
C ALA A 73 -9.01 19.69 0.19
N PRO A 74 -9.18 19.58 1.52
CA PRO A 74 -9.06 20.73 2.42
C PRO A 74 -7.60 21.19 2.48
N VAL A 75 -7.39 22.47 2.82
CA VAL A 75 -6.04 22.97 3.10
C VAL A 75 -5.53 22.32 4.39
N ARG A 76 -4.40 21.63 4.30
CA ARG A 76 -3.66 21.04 5.42
C ARG A 76 -2.18 21.42 5.29
N GLU A 77 -1.39 21.19 6.31
CA GLU A 77 0.04 21.51 6.26
C GLU A 77 0.84 20.43 5.54
N VAL A 78 0.44 19.16 5.71
CA VAL A 78 1.19 18.00 5.25
C VAL A 78 0.34 17.14 4.31
N ALA A 79 0.93 16.73 3.19
CA ALA A 79 0.50 15.59 2.40
C ALA A 79 1.29 14.34 2.82
N VAL A 80 0.63 13.20 3.01
CA VAL A 80 1.30 11.90 3.23
C VAL A 80 1.10 11.03 2.00
N VAL A 81 2.19 10.71 1.30
CA VAL A 81 2.16 9.91 0.07
C VAL A 81 2.63 8.51 0.38
N PHE A 82 1.75 7.53 0.17
CA PHE A 82 2.08 6.12 0.40
C PHE A 82 2.87 5.55 -0.78
N GLY A 83 3.76 4.60 -0.50
CA GLY A 83 4.48 3.82 -1.50
C GLY A 83 3.63 2.89 -2.38
N ALA A 84 4.07 2.66 -3.62
CA ALA A 84 3.45 1.82 -4.64
C ALA A 84 4.46 1.08 -5.53
N GLY A 85 5.72 0.97 -5.09
CA GLY A 85 6.71 0.15 -5.78
C GLY A 85 7.63 0.94 -6.71
N LEU A 86 8.85 0.42 -6.89
CA LEU A 86 9.80 0.85 -7.91
C LEU A 86 10.00 -0.21 -9.00
N TRP A 87 10.29 0.24 -10.21
CA TRP A 87 10.85 -0.56 -11.31
C TRP A 87 12.21 0.01 -11.71
N ASN A 88 13.27 -0.78 -11.52
CA ASN A 88 14.65 -0.38 -11.84
C ASN A 88 15.03 0.98 -11.21
N GLY A 89 14.70 1.18 -9.93
CA GLY A 89 14.99 2.41 -9.18
C GLY A 89 14.09 3.61 -9.52
N ARG A 90 13.07 3.44 -10.37
CA ARG A 90 12.12 4.50 -10.72
C ARG A 90 10.72 4.20 -10.21
N PRO A 91 9.92 5.22 -9.85
CA PRO A 91 8.52 5.02 -9.50
C PRO A 91 7.76 4.19 -10.54
N THR A 92 7.00 3.20 -10.09
CA THR A 92 5.97 2.55 -10.94
C THR A 92 4.99 3.60 -11.44
N PRO A 93 4.20 3.33 -12.51
CA PRO A 93 3.15 4.25 -12.95
C PRO A 93 2.20 4.65 -11.80
N TYR A 94 1.82 3.70 -10.95
CA TYR A 94 0.96 3.95 -9.80
C TYR A 94 1.64 4.85 -8.76
N LEU A 95 2.94 4.67 -8.50
CA LEU A 95 3.67 5.56 -7.61
C LEU A 95 3.83 6.95 -8.22
N ALA A 96 4.16 7.03 -9.51
CA ALA A 96 4.26 8.28 -10.25
C ALA A 96 2.96 9.09 -10.20
N HIS A 97 1.79 8.47 -10.42
CA HIS A 97 0.50 9.18 -10.36
C HIS A 97 0.18 9.69 -8.94
N ARG A 98 0.55 8.95 -7.88
CA ARG A 98 0.47 9.45 -6.50
C ARG A 98 1.34 10.68 -6.29
N LEU A 99 2.58 10.65 -6.79
CA LEU A 99 3.53 11.76 -6.68
C LEU A 99 3.08 12.98 -7.50
N ASP A 100 2.48 12.77 -8.67
CA ASP A 100 1.90 13.83 -9.48
C ASP A 100 0.72 14.52 -8.75
N ALA A 101 -0.16 13.75 -8.11
CA ALA A 101 -1.23 14.30 -7.27
C ALA A 101 -0.68 15.07 -6.05
N ALA A 102 0.40 14.59 -5.43
CA ALA A 102 1.05 15.30 -4.32
C ALA A 102 1.71 16.62 -4.78
N ALA A 103 2.37 16.61 -5.93
CA ALA A 103 2.94 17.81 -6.53
C ALA A 103 1.85 18.82 -6.92
N GLU A 104 0.68 18.36 -7.38
CA GLU A 104 -0.49 19.21 -7.61
C GLU A 104 -1.01 19.85 -6.32
N LEU A 105 -1.20 19.07 -5.25
CA LEU A 105 -1.62 19.59 -3.95
C LEU A 105 -0.66 20.67 -3.43
N TYR A 106 0.65 20.45 -3.61
CA TYR A 106 1.68 21.44 -3.23
C TYR A 106 1.56 22.70 -4.08
N ARG A 107 1.54 22.56 -5.41
CA ARG A 107 1.45 23.68 -6.36
C ARG A 107 0.18 24.52 -6.20
N THR A 108 -0.93 23.89 -5.80
CA THR A 108 -2.22 24.55 -5.56
C THR A 108 -2.36 25.10 -4.13
N GLY A 109 -1.32 24.98 -3.30
CA GLY A 109 -1.31 25.50 -1.92
C GLY A 109 -2.21 24.72 -0.95
N LYS A 110 -2.69 23.53 -1.33
CA LYS A 110 -3.49 22.66 -0.47
C LYS A 110 -2.64 22.02 0.63
N VAL A 111 -1.33 21.88 0.39
CA VAL A 111 -0.32 21.38 1.33
C VAL A 111 0.96 22.22 1.23
N LYS A 112 1.74 22.26 2.32
CA LYS A 112 3.02 22.98 2.39
C LYS A 112 4.23 22.05 2.41
N VAL A 113 4.05 20.83 2.90
CA VAL A 113 5.08 19.80 3.02
C VAL A 113 4.54 18.48 2.49
N VAL A 114 5.40 17.71 1.83
CA VAL A 114 5.09 16.36 1.34
C VAL A 114 5.93 15.35 2.14
N LEU A 115 5.28 14.57 2.99
CA LEU A 115 5.87 13.40 3.65
C LEU A 115 5.68 12.17 2.75
N VAL A 116 6.77 11.59 2.27
CA VAL A 116 6.77 10.35 1.49
C VAL A 116 7.11 9.18 2.40
N THR A 117 6.31 8.12 2.40
CA THR A 117 6.50 6.95 3.28
C THR A 117 6.52 5.66 2.45
N GLY A 118 7.58 4.88 2.62
CA GLY A 118 7.84 3.69 1.83
C GLY A 118 8.85 2.74 2.45
N ASP A 119 9.08 1.62 1.76
CA ASP A 119 10.00 0.56 2.16
C ASP A 119 11.45 0.91 1.78
N ASN A 120 12.37 0.77 2.73
CA ASN A 120 13.83 0.82 2.52
C ASN A 120 14.54 -0.40 3.15
N SER A 121 13.88 -1.55 3.23
CA SER A 121 14.41 -2.76 3.89
C SER A 121 15.51 -3.49 3.11
N ARG A 122 15.77 -3.11 1.86
CA ARG A 122 16.79 -3.73 1.01
C ARG A 122 17.73 -2.65 0.50
N VAL A 123 19.03 -2.96 0.51
CA VAL A 123 20.09 -2.03 0.10
C VAL A 123 19.89 -1.52 -1.33
N GLU A 124 19.33 -2.35 -2.22
CA GLU A 124 19.07 -2.01 -3.61
C GLU A 124 17.69 -1.37 -3.86
N TYR A 125 16.93 -1.09 -2.80
CA TYR A 125 15.55 -0.60 -2.89
C TYR A 125 15.30 0.56 -1.92
N ASP A 126 15.45 1.78 -2.41
CA ASP A 126 15.14 3.01 -1.68
C ASP A 126 13.95 3.73 -2.33
N GLU A 127 12.74 3.37 -1.89
CA GLU A 127 11.51 3.99 -2.41
C GLU A 127 11.35 5.46 -2.02
N PRO A 128 11.59 5.89 -0.77
CA PRO A 128 11.49 7.30 -0.39
C PRO A 128 12.45 8.22 -1.16
N ASP A 129 13.70 7.82 -1.42
CA ASP A 129 14.64 8.63 -2.20
C ASP A 129 14.20 8.77 -3.66
N ALA A 130 13.67 7.70 -4.25
CA ALA A 130 13.12 7.75 -5.60
C ALA A 130 11.87 8.65 -5.66
N MET A 131 11.02 8.63 -4.63
CA MET A 131 9.86 9.52 -4.50
C MET A 131 10.28 10.99 -4.36
N ARG A 132 11.27 11.27 -3.50
CA ARG A 132 11.84 12.61 -3.31
C ARG A 132 12.44 13.15 -4.60
N THR A 133 13.28 12.37 -5.28
CA THR A 133 13.89 12.72 -6.58
C THR A 133 12.83 13.01 -7.64
N TYR A 134 11.74 12.25 -7.64
CA TYR A 134 10.64 12.49 -8.58
C TYR A 134 9.93 13.82 -8.28
N LEU A 135 9.60 14.10 -7.02
CA LEU A 135 8.91 15.31 -6.61
C LEU A 135 9.74 16.58 -6.85
N THR A 136 11.05 16.54 -6.61
CA THR A 136 11.95 17.65 -6.97
C THR A 136 11.95 17.90 -8.47
N GLY A 137 11.96 16.83 -9.29
CA GLY A 137 11.78 16.91 -10.73
C GLY A 137 10.41 17.47 -11.18
N ARG A 138 9.40 17.48 -10.29
CA ARG A 138 8.07 18.08 -10.52
C ARG A 138 7.92 19.48 -9.90
N GLY A 139 9.00 20.06 -9.36
CA GLY A 139 9.04 21.43 -8.86
C GLY A 139 8.67 21.60 -7.39
N VAL A 140 8.59 20.52 -6.61
CA VAL A 140 8.51 20.62 -5.14
C VAL A 140 9.93 20.84 -4.60
N PRO A 141 10.23 21.94 -3.87
CA PRO A 141 11.57 22.16 -3.32
C PRO A 141 11.97 21.02 -2.38
N ASP A 142 13.25 20.65 -2.39
CA ASP A 142 13.76 19.50 -1.61
C ASP A 142 13.53 19.68 -0.11
N GLU A 143 13.66 20.91 0.40
CA GLU A 143 13.38 21.27 1.79
C GLU A 143 11.90 21.14 2.18
N ARG A 144 10.99 20.91 1.22
CA ARG A 144 9.56 20.66 1.45
C ARG A 144 9.19 19.18 1.37
N ILE A 145 10.17 18.31 1.16
CA ILE A 145 9.95 16.87 1.07
C ILE A 145 10.62 16.20 2.26
N VAL A 146 9.85 15.42 3.02
CA VAL A 146 10.36 14.63 4.15
C VAL A 146 10.21 13.15 3.82
N SER A 147 11.26 12.37 4.06
CA SER A 147 11.30 10.95 3.72
C SER A 147 11.15 10.08 4.96
N ASP A 148 10.20 9.15 4.93
CA ASP A 148 10.03 8.09 5.92
C ASP A 148 10.43 6.72 5.33
N TYR A 149 11.58 6.22 5.79
CA TYR A 149 12.21 4.98 5.32
C TYR A 149 11.73 3.71 6.01
N ALA A 150 10.78 3.82 6.95
CA ALA A 150 10.27 2.69 7.72
C ALA A 150 8.74 2.48 7.56
N GLY A 151 8.19 2.91 6.43
CA GLY A 151 6.79 2.69 6.03
C GLY A 151 6.55 1.33 5.38
N PHE A 152 6.78 0.23 6.10
CA PHE A 152 6.72 -1.13 5.52
C PHE A 152 5.30 -1.63 5.25
N ASP A 153 4.32 -1.10 5.97
CA ASP A 153 2.92 -1.27 5.66
C ASP A 153 2.12 -0.01 6.04
N SER A 154 0.83 0.00 5.68
CA SER A 154 0.00 1.19 5.87
C SER A 154 -0.24 1.57 7.33
N TRP A 155 -0.19 0.61 8.25
CA TRP A 155 -0.28 0.91 9.68
C TRP A 155 1.03 1.53 10.17
N ASP A 156 2.17 0.96 9.77
CA ASP A 156 3.50 1.51 10.07
C ASP A 156 3.60 2.98 9.60
N SER A 157 3.25 3.25 8.34
CA SER A 157 3.22 4.62 7.78
C SER A 157 2.35 5.58 8.60
N CYS A 158 1.14 5.16 8.99
CA CYS A 158 0.21 6.02 9.73
C CYS A 158 0.69 6.29 11.16
N VAL A 159 1.17 5.28 11.88
CA VAL A 159 1.68 5.45 13.25
C VAL A 159 2.94 6.29 13.26
N ARG A 160 3.86 6.06 12.31
CA ARG A 160 5.09 6.84 12.19
C ARG A 160 4.80 8.29 11.83
N ALA A 161 3.91 8.55 10.87
CA ALA A 161 3.49 9.92 10.55
C ALA A 161 3.01 10.66 11.81
N LYS A 162 2.23 10.01 12.68
CA LYS A 162 1.78 10.60 13.95
C LYS A 162 2.89 10.76 14.98
N LYS A 163 3.55 9.66 15.34
CA LYS A 163 4.44 9.58 16.52
C LYS A 163 5.84 10.10 16.24
N ILE A 164 6.33 9.99 15.01
CA ILE A 164 7.71 10.31 14.64
C ILE A 164 7.78 11.66 13.96
N PHE A 165 6.85 11.93 13.05
CA PHE A 165 6.84 13.16 12.26
C PHE A 165 5.86 14.21 12.78
N GLY A 166 5.18 13.95 13.90
CA GLY A 166 4.28 14.92 14.56
C GLY A 166 3.07 15.33 13.71
N VAL A 167 2.63 14.50 12.77
CA VAL A 167 1.54 14.86 11.85
C VAL A 167 0.19 14.64 12.53
N ASP A 168 -0.50 15.74 12.85
CA ASP A 168 -1.86 15.71 13.43
C ASP A 168 -2.97 15.75 12.39
N ARG A 169 -2.74 16.42 11.26
CA ARG A 169 -3.73 16.65 10.20
C ARG A 169 -3.06 16.50 8.84
N ALA A 170 -3.62 15.68 7.95
CA ALA A 170 -2.98 15.37 6.68
C ALA A 170 -3.95 15.17 5.52
N VAL A 171 -3.46 15.45 4.30
CA VAL A 171 -4.04 14.92 3.07
C VAL A 171 -3.26 13.66 2.68
N LEU A 172 -3.91 12.50 2.72
CA LEU A 172 -3.34 11.22 2.32
C LEU A 172 -3.45 11.06 0.81
N VAL A 173 -2.41 10.57 0.15
CA VAL A 173 -2.42 10.36 -1.32
C VAL A 173 -2.16 8.89 -1.64
N SER A 174 -3.13 8.25 -2.30
CA SER A 174 -3.04 6.85 -2.71
C SER A 174 -4.03 6.50 -3.82
N GLN A 175 -4.00 5.27 -4.37
CA GLN A 175 -5.01 4.84 -5.34
C GLN A 175 -6.41 4.72 -4.71
N GLY A 176 -7.44 4.90 -5.53
CA GLY A 176 -8.84 4.80 -5.11
C GLY A 176 -9.25 3.50 -4.41
N PHE A 177 -8.67 2.34 -4.78
CA PHE A 177 -8.96 1.09 -4.05
C PHE A 177 -8.32 1.06 -2.66
N HIS A 178 -7.21 1.78 -2.43
CA HIS A 178 -6.46 1.77 -1.16
C HIS A 178 -6.88 2.90 -0.21
N ILE A 179 -7.33 4.04 -0.74
CA ILE A 179 -7.43 5.28 0.03
C ILE A 179 -8.36 5.17 1.25
N HIS A 180 -9.45 4.40 1.17
CA HIS A 180 -10.37 4.19 2.30
C HIS A 180 -9.70 3.51 3.49
N ARG A 181 -8.86 2.50 3.24
CA ARG A 181 -8.09 1.82 4.29
C ARG A 181 -7.02 2.75 4.86
N ALA A 182 -6.33 3.51 4.03
CA ALA A 182 -5.34 4.49 4.48
C ALA A 182 -5.96 5.54 5.42
N VAL A 183 -7.10 6.12 5.04
CA VAL A 183 -7.86 7.07 5.88
C VAL A 183 -8.27 6.43 7.22
N THR A 184 -8.84 5.22 7.18
CA THR A 184 -9.26 4.51 8.40
C THR A 184 -8.11 4.26 9.36
N LEU A 185 -6.96 3.79 8.84
CA LEU A 185 -5.78 3.48 9.66
C LEU A 185 -5.15 4.75 10.24
N CYS A 186 -4.99 5.80 9.45
CA CYS A 186 -4.39 7.05 9.92
C CYS A 186 -5.27 7.75 10.96
N ARG A 187 -6.60 7.70 10.80
CA ARG A 187 -7.55 8.12 11.85
C ARG A 187 -7.42 7.28 13.11
N SER A 188 -7.29 5.96 12.96
CA SER A 188 -7.07 5.05 14.10
C SER A 188 -5.73 5.30 14.81
N ALA A 189 -4.73 5.81 14.10
CA ALA A 189 -3.46 6.27 14.63
C ALA A 189 -3.52 7.68 15.25
N GLY A 190 -4.65 8.39 15.16
CA GLY A 190 -4.84 9.72 15.75
C GLY A 190 -4.53 10.90 14.82
N ILE A 191 -4.60 10.70 13.50
CA ILE A 191 -4.44 11.74 12.47
C ILE A 191 -5.83 12.12 11.92
N ASP A 192 -6.16 13.41 11.92
CA ASP A 192 -7.32 13.92 11.17
C ASP A 192 -6.99 13.93 9.66
N ALA A 193 -7.31 12.82 9.02
CA ALA A 193 -6.94 12.50 7.65
C ALA A 193 -8.08 12.74 6.65
N TYR A 194 -7.75 13.38 5.53
CA TYR A 194 -8.54 13.42 4.30
C TYR A 194 -7.80 12.66 3.20
N GLY A 195 -8.49 11.83 2.43
CA GLY A 195 -7.90 11.02 1.37
C GLY A 195 -8.10 11.62 -0.03
N VAL A 196 -7.03 11.65 -0.81
CA VAL A 196 -7.09 11.84 -2.26
C VAL A 196 -6.93 10.48 -2.93
N GLY A 197 -8.01 10.02 -3.57
CA GLY A 197 -8.03 8.80 -4.34
C GLY A 197 -7.58 9.06 -5.77
N VAL A 198 -6.38 8.60 -6.13
CA VAL A 198 -5.87 8.66 -7.50
C VAL A 198 -6.57 7.60 -8.34
N ASP A 199 -7.22 8.06 -9.42
CA ASP A 199 -7.86 7.21 -10.40
C ASP A 199 -6.82 6.55 -11.31
N GLU A 200 -7.09 5.30 -11.66
CA GLU A 200 -6.22 4.48 -12.49
C GLU A 200 -7.05 3.76 -13.57
N PRO A 201 -6.45 3.43 -14.72
CA PRO A 201 -7.08 2.56 -15.70
C PRO A 201 -7.51 1.23 -15.05
N ARG A 202 -8.72 0.77 -15.38
CA ARG A 202 -9.28 -0.51 -14.88
C ARG A 202 -8.66 -1.72 -15.58
N ASP A 203 -7.34 -1.84 -15.49
CA ASP A 203 -6.54 -2.92 -16.06
C ASP A 203 -6.39 -4.09 -15.07
N SER A 204 -5.62 -5.11 -15.46
CA SER A 204 -5.39 -6.29 -14.62
C SER A 204 -4.68 -5.97 -13.30
N VAL A 205 -3.82 -4.94 -13.28
CA VAL A 205 -3.10 -4.50 -12.08
C VAL A 205 -4.08 -3.85 -11.10
N TRP A 206 -5.02 -3.04 -11.61
CA TRP A 206 -6.07 -2.43 -10.82
C TRP A 206 -6.98 -3.48 -10.17
N TYR A 207 -7.47 -4.45 -10.96
CA TYR A 207 -8.32 -5.52 -10.42
C TYR A 207 -7.58 -6.40 -9.41
N TYR A 208 -6.30 -6.70 -9.67
CA TYR A 208 -5.46 -7.40 -8.70
C TYR A 208 -5.32 -6.61 -7.39
N GLY A 209 -5.10 -5.29 -7.49
CA GLY A 209 -5.07 -4.38 -6.35
C GLY A 209 -6.36 -4.43 -5.53
N GLY A 210 -7.53 -4.39 -6.19
CA GLY A 210 -8.83 -4.48 -5.55
C GLY A 210 -9.09 -5.82 -4.86
N VAL A 211 -8.67 -6.95 -5.45
CA VAL A 211 -8.78 -8.27 -4.80
C VAL A 211 -7.84 -8.35 -3.59
N ARG A 212 -6.60 -7.89 -3.73
CA ARG A 212 -5.63 -7.83 -2.62
C ARG A 212 -6.16 -6.97 -1.47
N GLU A 213 -6.91 -5.92 -1.79
CA GLU A 213 -7.48 -5.01 -0.79
C GLU A 213 -8.48 -5.70 0.14
N LEU A 214 -9.19 -6.74 -0.30
CA LEU A 214 -10.06 -7.52 0.59
C LEU A 214 -9.27 -8.20 1.72
N ALA A 215 -8.13 -8.82 1.38
CA ALA A 215 -7.24 -9.42 2.36
C ALA A 215 -6.56 -8.36 3.23
N ALA A 216 -6.10 -7.27 2.61
CA ALA A 216 -5.46 -6.16 3.31
C ALA A 216 -6.42 -5.46 4.30
N SER A 217 -7.69 -5.35 3.96
CA SER A 217 -8.73 -4.79 4.83
C SER A 217 -8.96 -5.65 6.07
N GLY A 218 -8.90 -6.98 5.93
CA GLY A 218 -8.96 -7.88 7.09
C GLY A 218 -7.81 -7.64 8.06
N LYS A 219 -6.57 -7.57 7.56
CA LYS A 219 -5.38 -7.25 8.38
C LYS A 219 -5.48 -5.87 9.02
N ALA A 220 -5.87 -4.86 8.25
CA ALA A 220 -6.00 -3.49 8.74
C ALA A 220 -7.12 -3.30 9.77
N ALA A 221 -8.20 -4.09 9.72
CA ALA A 221 -9.21 -4.09 10.77
C ALA A 221 -8.63 -4.61 12.11
N LEU A 222 -7.74 -5.61 12.05
CA LEU A 222 -7.02 -6.08 13.24
C LEU A 222 -6.06 -5.02 13.76
N ASP A 223 -5.28 -4.37 12.88
CA ASP A 223 -4.37 -3.29 13.28
C ASP A 223 -5.13 -2.12 13.93
N ALA A 224 -6.24 -1.69 13.35
CA ALA A 224 -7.05 -0.61 13.91
C ALA A 224 -7.64 -0.94 15.29
N LEU A 225 -7.95 -2.22 15.53
CA LEU A 225 -8.49 -2.72 16.79
C LEU A 225 -7.43 -2.87 17.87
N PHE A 226 -6.28 -3.49 17.55
CA PHE A 226 -5.24 -3.82 18.52
C PHE A 226 -4.18 -2.73 18.66
N ARG A 227 -4.04 -1.87 17.66
CA ARG A 227 -3.08 -0.77 17.57
C ARG A 227 -1.66 -1.20 17.98
N PRO A 228 -1.09 -2.23 17.32
CA PRO A 228 0.25 -2.70 17.64
C PRO A 228 1.28 -1.57 17.40
N ASP A 229 2.42 -1.64 18.07
CA ASP A 229 3.53 -0.77 17.72
C ASP A 229 4.06 -1.10 16.31
N PRO A 230 4.54 -0.09 15.56
CA PRO A 230 5.04 -0.30 14.21
C PRO A 230 6.34 -1.10 14.26
N ARG A 231 6.67 -1.78 13.16
CA ARG A 231 7.88 -2.62 13.09
C ARG A 231 9.15 -1.88 13.51
N PHE A 232 9.25 -0.61 13.12
CA PHE A 232 10.33 0.28 13.51
C PHE A 232 9.75 1.64 13.86
N LEU A 233 9.80 2.01 15.14
CA LEU A 233 9.37 3.32 15.61
C LEU A 233 10.49 4.36 15.40
N GLY A 234 11.73 4.08 15.81
CA GLY A 234 12.83 5.06 15.71
C GLY A 234 12.65 6.27 16.65
N PRO A 235 13.63 7.20 16.69
CA PRO A 235 13.49 8.47 17.41
C PRO A 235 12.52 9.42 16.68
N GLU A 236 12.04 10.45 17.38
CA GLU A 236 11.29 11.54 16.74
C GLU A 236 12.14 12.25 15.68
N GLU A 237 11.53 12.59 14.55
CA GLU A 237 12.19 13.20 13.39
C GLU A 237 11.65 14.62 13.18
N PRO A 238 12.48 15.66 13.33
CA PRO A 238 12.03 17.07 13.28
C PRO A 238 11.73 17.55 11.85
N GLY A 239 12.02 16.74 10.81
CA GLY A 239 12.01 17.16 9.42
C GLY A 239 10.71 17.81 8.94
N VAL A 240 9.54 17.36 9.41
CA VAL A 240 8.26 18.01 9.07
C VAL A 240 8.15 19.40 9.69
N ALA A 241 8.50 19.55 10.95
CA ALA A 241 8.47 20.85 11.64
C ALA A 241 9.46 21.83 11.01
N GLU A 242 10.67 21.36 10.67
CA GLU A 242 11.70 22.15 9.98
C GLU A 242 11.24 22.59 8.59
N ALA A 243 10.68 21.67 7.79
CA ALA A 243 10.15 21.95 6.45
C ALA A 243 8.97 22.95 6.46
N LEU A 244 8.16 22.93 7.52
CA LEU A 244 7.10 23.92 7.72
C LEU A 244 7.68 25.29 8.08
N ALA A 245 8.69 25.33 8.96
CA ALA A 245 9.33 26.57 9.41
C ALA A 245 10.13 27.27 8.30
N ALA A 246 10.79 26.51 7.41
CA ALA A 246 11.54 27.03 6.27
C ALA A 246 10.68 27.89 5.32
N GLY A 247 9.37 27.67 5.30
CA GLY A 247 8.43 28.39 4.45
C GLY A 247 7.74 29.61 5.01
N ALA A 248 7.94 29.89 6.30
CA ALA A 248 7.40 31.07 6.95
C ALA A 248 8.36 32.28 6.84
N ARG A 249 9.52 32.10 6.19
CA ARG A 249 10.53 33.11 5.89
C ARG A 249 10.41 33.54 4.44
#